data_AF-A0AA96JVN8-F1
#
_entry.id   AF-A0AA96JVN8-F1
#
_cell.length_a   1.000
_cell.length_b   1.000
_cell.length_c   1.000
_cell.angle_alpha   90.00
_cell.angle_beta   90.00
_cell.angle_gamma   90.00
#
_symmetry.space_group_name_H-M   'P 1'
#
loop_
_entity.id
_entity.type
_entity.pdbx_description
1 polymer ?
#
loop_
_entity_poly.entity_id
_entity_poly.type
_entity_poly.pdbx_seq_one_letter_code
_entity_poly.pdbx_strand_id
1 'polypeptide(L)'
;MIGPEEGVMQSRAQAMAAMLELMTDQLLIVCNGFPSREACKLRDRPQNFYMIGSMGATAGIGLGLALAQPEKTVVVFDGDGNVLMSLGTLATISALRPKNLIHVVFDNEVYGTTGNQPTYSRVVGLDKMAKAAGYKNVERVWEREDIVYEFKAMLEDDGPSFLLVKVNEQLEDADRIALSPAELTKRFKGSVT
;
A
#
# COMPACT_ATOMS: atom_id res chain seq x y z
N MET A 1 27.55 -4.91 0.95
CA MET A 1 26.20 -4.34 1.03
C MET A 1 25.35 -5.13 0.07
N ILE A 2 24.33 -5.83 0.57
CA ILE A 2 23.35 -6.49 -0.29
C ILE A 2 22.21 -5.47 -0.38
N GLY A 3 21.94 -5.00 -1.60
CA GLY A 3 20.86 -4.07 -1.92
C GLY A 3 19.50 -4.77 -1.85
N PRO A 4 18.45 -4.24 -2.51
CA PRO A 4 17.18 -4.96 -2.64
C PRO A 4 17.41 -6.37 -3.16
N GLU A 5 16.49 -7.30 -2.88
CA GLU A 5 16.52 -8.66 -3.41
C GLU A 5 17.01 -8.68 -4.87
N GLU A 6 18.12 -9.38 -5.09
CA GLU A 6 18.94 -9.25 -6.29
C GLU A 6 18.12 -9.55 -7.55
N GLY A 7 18.07 -8.61 -8.50
CA GLY A 7 17.35 -8.77 -9.77
C GLY A 7 16.02 -8.03 -9.90
N VAL A 8 15.54 -7.33 -8.87
CA VAL A 8 14.31 -6.51 -8.98
C VAL A 8 14.55 -5.29 -9.88
N MET A 9 13.92 -5.26 -11.05
CA MET A 9 14.06 -4.15 -12.02
C MET A 9 12.93 -3.11 -11.96
N GLN A 10 11.79 -3.44 -11.34
CA GLN A 10 10.60 -2.60 -11.31
C GLN A 10 10.69 -1.50 -10.22
N SER A 11 10.38 -0.25 -10.57
CA SER A 11 10.23 0.82 -9.58
C SER A 11 8.85 0.83 -8.91
N ARG A 12 8.78 1.38 -7.70
CA ARG A 12 7.51 1.54 -6.97
C ARG A 12 6.45 2.28 -7.79
N ALA A 13 6.83 3.34 -8.49
CA ALA A 13 5.90 4.11 -9.31
C ALA A 13 5.36 3.30 -10.49
N GLN A 14 6.18 2.46 -11.14
CA GLN A 14 5.72 1.59 -12.22
C GLN A 14 4.76 0.51 -11.71
N ALA A 15 5.05 -0.08 -10.55
CA ALA A 15 4.15 -1.03 -9.88
C ALA A 15 2.82 -0.36 -9.48
N MET A 16 2.87 0.84 -8.90
CA MET A 16 1.68 1.65 -8.60
C MET A 16 0.86 1.95 -9.85
N ALA A 17 1.50 2.35 -10.95
CA ALA A 17 0.82 2.64 -12.20
C ALA A 17 0.02 1.44 -12.71
N ALA A 18 0.61 0.23 -12.68
CA ALA A 18 -0.05 -1.01 -13.09
C ALA A 18 -1.35 -1.26 -12.31
N MET A 19 -1.35 -1.07 -11.00
CA MET A 19 -2.54 -1.23 -10.17
C MET A 19 -3.52 -0.07 -10.31
N LEU A 20 -3.02 1.16 -10.36
CA LEU A 20 -3.83 2.36 -10.52
C LEU A 20 -4.63 2.33 -11.82
N GLU A 21 -4.11 1.77 -12.92
CA GLU A 21 -4.84 1.56 -14.18
C GLU A 21 -6.09 0.69 -14.01
N LEU A 22 -6.07 -0.26 -13.07
CA LEU A 22 -7.16 -1.20 -12.79
C LEU A 22 -8.21 -0.62 -11.83
N MET A 23 -7.86 0.44 -11.11
CA MET A 23 -8.75 1.04 -10.12
C MET A 23 -9.77 1.99 -10.77
N THR A 24 -11.01 1.90 -10.27
CA THR A 24 -12.14 2.72 -10.67
C THR A 24 -12.59 3.60 -9.51
N ASP A 25 -13.35 3.03 -8.59
CA ASP A 25 -14.09 3.68 -7.51
C ASP A 25 -13.63 3.22 -6.12
N GLN A 26 -12.68 2.28 -6.06
CA GLN A 26 -12.10 1.81 -4.80
C GLN A 26 -11.45 2.97 -4.04
N LEU A 27 -11.67 2.98 -2.72
CA LEU A 27 -11.07 3.93 -1.81
C LEU A 27 -9.60 3.58 -1.63
N LEU A 28 -8.69 4.50 -1.98
CA LEU A 28 -7.25 4.30 -1.90
C LEU A 28 -6.65 5.13 -0.77
N ILE A 29 -5.94 4.48 0.14
CA ILE A 29 -5.17 5.13 1.20
C ILE A 29 -3.70 4.89 0.89
N VAL A 30 -2.93 5.95 0.74
CA VAL A 30 -1.49 5.87 0.42
C VAL A 30 -0.66 6.38 1.58
N CYS A 31 0.39 5.64 1.94
CA CYS A 31 1.28 5.98 3.03
C CYS A 31 2.12 7.24 2.76
N ASN A 32 2.75 7.76 3.81
CA ASN A 32 3.53 8.99 3.80
C ASN A 32 4.81 8.90 2.94
N GLY A 33 5.38 10.07 2.64
CA GLY A 33 6.63 10.17 1.89
C GLY A 33 6.43 10.14 0.37
N PHE A 34 7.40 9.56 -0.34
CA PHE A 34 7.35 9.41 -1.80
C PHE A 34 6.15 8.61 -2.32
N PRO A 35 5.69 7.51 -1.68
CA PRO A 35 4.52 6.77 -2.16
C PRO A 35 3.29 7.64 -2.43
N SER A 36 2.93 8.53 -1.49
CA SER A 36 1.83 9.48 -1.67
C SER A 36 2.06 10.46 -2.83
N ARG A 37 3.30 10.96 -3.01
CA ARG A 37 3.63 11.91 -4.07
C ARG A 37 3.56 11.25 -5.45
N GLU A 38 4.13 10.05 -5.56
CA GLU A 38 4.13 9.25 -6.79
C GLU A 38 2.71 8.87 -7.18
N ALA A 39 1.91 8.34 -6.26
CA ALA A 39 0.51 8.02 -6.52
C ALA A 39 -0.30 9.25 -6.95
N CYS A 40 -0.07 10.41 -6.32
CA CYS A 40 -0.71 11.68 -6.70
C CYS A 40 -0.30 12.14 -8.10
N LYS A 41 0.99 12.03 -8.46
CA LYS A 41 1.49 12.39 -9.80
C LYS A 41 0.94 11.44 -10.87
N LEU A 42 0.89 10.14 -10.57
CA LEU A 42 0.47 9.11 -11.51
C LEU A 42 -1.02 9.18 -11.82
N ARG A 43 -1.87 9.25 -10.78
CA ARG A 43 -3.34 9.28 -10.96
C ARG A 43 -4.04 9.82 -9.72
N ASP A 44 -4.14 11.14 -9.61
CA ASP A 44 -4.93 11.77 -8.55
C ASP A 44 -6.44 11.56 -8.77
N ARG A 45 -7.15 11.21 -7.69
CA ARG A 45 -8.59 10.98 -7.67
C ARG A 45 -9.20 11.45 -6.35
N PRO A 46 -10.49 11.84 -6.31
CA PRO A 46 -11.20 12.10 -5.06
C PRO A 46 -11.17 10.93 -4.07
N GLN A 47 -11.16 9.71 -4.58
CA GLN A 47 -11.07 8.45 -3.84
C GLN A 47 -9.65 8.18 -3.29
N ASN A 48 -8.66 9.03 -3.54
CA ASN A 48 -7.31 8.86 -2.99
C ASN A 48 -7.14 9.76 -1.76
N PHE A 49 -6.78 9.13 -0.64
CA PHE A 49 -6.32 9.78 0.57
C PHE A 49 -4.81 9.58 0.74
N TYR A 50 -4.07 10.69 0.72
CA TYR A 50 -2.62 10.67 0.92
C TYR A 50 -2.30 11.02 2.38
N MET A 51 -1.71 10.08 3.12
CA MET A 51 -1.34 10.30 4.53
C MET A 51 -0.02 11.08 4.62
N ILE A 52 -0.05 12.39 4.88
CA ILE A 52 1.15 13.25 4.76
C ILE A 52 2.05 13.25 6.03
N GLY A 53 1.65 12.66 7.17
CA GLY A 53 2.38 12.91 8.44
C GLY A 53 2.40 11.80 9.49
N SER A 54 1.96 10.58 9.20
CA SER A 54 1.90 9.51 10.22
C SER A 54 2.29 8.16 9.65
N MET A 55 3.56 7.81 9.85
CA MET A 55 4.12 6.54 9.42
C MET A 55 3.51 5.38 10.21
N GLY A 56 3.13 4.30 9.52
CA GLY A 56 2.46 3.13 10.09
C GLY A 56 0.95 3.31 10.35
N ALA A 57 0.36 4.47 10.04
CA ALA A 57 -1.07 4.71 10.25
C ALA A 57 -1.96 4.21 9.09
N THR A 58 -1.38 4.04 7.89
CA THR A 58 -2.10 3.77 6.63
C THR A 58 -2.97 2.52 6.73
N ALA A 59 -2.40 1.40 7.16
CA ALA A 59 -3.13 0.13 7.31
C ALA A 59 -4.28 0.22 8.34
N GLY A 60 -4.09 0.96 9.44
CA GLY A 60 -5.14 1.16 10.45
C GLY A 60 -6.31 2.01 9.93
N ILE A 61 -6.01 3.04 9.13
CA ILE A 61 -7.04 3.86 8.47
C ILE A 61 -7.80 3.02 7.43
N GLY A 62 -7.09 2.24 6.62
CA GLY A 62 -7.71 1.34 5.65
C GLY A 62 -8.64 0.33 6.32
N LEU A 63 -8.20 -0.29 7.41
CA LEU A 63 -9.04 -1.18 8.21
C LEU A 63 -10.31 -0.48 8.74
N GLY A 64 -10.17 0.71 9.33
CA GLY A 64 -11.31 1.47 9.83
C GLY A 64 -12.33 1.80 8.73
N LEU A 65 -11.85 2.17 7.54
CA LEU A 65 -12.71 2.43 6.38
C LEU A 65 -13.38 1.16 5.88
N ALA A 66 -12.65 0.05 5.78
CA ALA A 66 -13.20 -1.22 5.30
C ALA A 66 -14.36 -1.70 6.19
N LEU A 67 -14.22 -1.55 7.51
CA LEU A 67 -15.27 -1.86 8.49
C LEU A 67 -16.45 -0.89 8.43
N ALA A 68 -16.19 0.40 8.20
CA ALA A 68 -17.23 1.42 8.14
C ALA A 68 -17.99 1.43 6.81
N GLN A 69 -17.39 0.92 5.73
CA GLN A 69 -17.91 0.91 4.36
C GLN A 69 -17.82 -0.50 3.76
N PRO A 70 -18.58 -1.49 4.28
CA PRO A 70 -18.43 -2.90 3.88
C PRO A 70 -18.69 -3.16 2.39
N GLU A 71 -19.45 -2.29 1.72
CA GLU A 71 -19.80 -2.41 0.30
C GLU A 71 -18.78 -1.74 -0.64
N LYS A 72 -17.79 -1.02 -0.11
CA LYS A 72 -16.75 -0.36 -0.92
C LYS A 72 -15.41 -1.05 -0.70
N THR A 73 -14.75 -1.47 -1.77
CA THR A 73 -13.38 -2.01 -1.66
C THR A 73 -12.41 -0.92 -1.25
N VAL A 74 -11.63 -1.22 -0.22
CA VAL A 74 -10.60 -0.35 0.34
C VAL A 74 -9.23 -0.93 0.00
N VAL A 75 -8.43 -0.13 -0.68
CA VAL A 75 -7.04 -0.47 -1.04
C VAL A 75 -6.10 0.39 -0.22
N VAL A 76 -5.10 -0.25 0.37
CA VAL A 76 -4.02 0.41 1.11
C VAL A 76 -2.74 0.22 0.31
N PHE A 77 -2.10 1.33 -0.04
CA PHE A 77 -0.75 1.37 -0.60
C PHE A 77 0.22 1.77 0.51
N ASP A 78 0.90 0.78 1.07
CA ASP A 78 1.86 0.94 2.17
C ASP A 78 3.29 0.66 1.72
N GLY A 79 4.24 1.04 2.58
CA GLY A 79 5.65 0.66 2.43
C GLY A 79 6.06 -0.38 3.47
N ASP A 80 7.05 -1.21 3.16
CA ASP A 80 7.68 -2.12 4.11
C ASP A 80 8.05 -1.46 5.45
N GLY A 81 8.65 -0.27 5.40
CA GLY A 81 9.03 0.50 6.58
C GLY A 81 7.83 0.99 7.41
N ASN A 82 6.69 1.26 6.77
CA ASN A 82 5.45 1.63 7.45
C ASN A 82 4.84 0.42 8.16
N VAL A 83 4.79 -0.74 7.47
CA VAL A 83 4.30 -1.99 8.05
C VAL A 83 5.12 -2.38 9.27
N LEU A 84 6.46 -2.28 9.18
CA LEU A 84 7.36 -2.56 10.30
C LEU A 84 7.13 -1.63 11.50
N MET A 85 6.77 -0.36 11.27
CA MET A 85 6.46 0.57 12.37
C MET A 85 5.15 0.24 13.10
N SER A 86 4.19 -0.39 12.42
CA SER A 86 2.86 -0.68 12.96
C SER A 86 2.48 -2.15 12.76
N LEU A 87 3.43 -3.05 13.03
CA LEU A 87 3.31 -4.48 12.70
C LEU A 87 2.10 -5.15 13.39
N GLY A 88 1.73 -4.68 14.58
CA GLY A 88 0.55 -5.14 15.31
C GLY A 88 -0.77 -4.98 14.53
N THR A 89 -0.82 -4.08 13.55
CA THR A 89 -1.99 -3.88 12.68
C THR A 89 -2.30 -5.12 11.84
N LEU A 90 -1.30 -5.95 11.49
CA LEU A 90 -1.54 -7.21 10.77
C LEU A 90 -2.42 -8.16 11.59
N ALA A 91 -2.16 -8.26 12.90
CA ALA A 91 -2.96 -9.07 13.81
C ALA A 91 -4.38 -8.50 13.96
N THR A 92 -4.53 -7.18 14.06
CA THR A 92 -5.83 -6.54 14.15
C THR A 92 -6.68 -6.75 12.90
N ILE A 93 -6.09 -6.59 11.70
CA ILE A 93 -6.80 -6.85 10.43
C ILE A 93 -7.24 -8.30 10.34
N SER A 94 -6.36 -9.24 10.71
CA SER A 94 -6.68 -10.67 10.69
C SER A 94 -7.73 -11.09 11.73
N ALA A 95 -7.79 -10.38 12.86
CA ALA A 95 -8.82 -10.61 13.87
C ALA A 95 -10.21 -10.12 13.40
N LEU A 96 -10.27 -8.96 12.74
CA LEU A 96 -11.53 -8.33 12.31
C LEU A 96 -12.01 -8.79 10.92
N ARG A 97 -11.12 -9.32 10.08
CA ARG A 97 -11.39 -9.97 8.78
C ARG A 97 -12.35 -9.18 7.85
N PRO A 98 -12.07 -7.90 7.55
CA PRO A 98 -12.84 -7.18 6.54
C PRO A 98 -12.69 -7.88 5.17
N LYS A 99 -13.82 -8.23 4.55
CA LYS A 99 -13.86 -8.88 3.24
C LYS A 99 -13.41 -7.98 2.09
N ASN A 100 -13.47 -6.69 2.29
CA ASN A 100 -13.30 -5.65 1.27
C ASN A 100 -11.96 -4.89 1.42
N LEU A 101 -10.96 -5.47 2.09
CA LEU A 101 -9.65 -4.83 2.31
C LEU A 101 -8.53 -5.51 1.52
N ILE A 102 -7.80 -4.71 0.73
CA ILE A 102 -6.58 -5.12 0.03
C ILE A 102 -5.42 -4.28 0.56
N HIS A 103 -4.43 -4.93 1.18
CA HIS A 103 -3.23 -4.32 1.74
C HIS A 103 -2.03 -4.59 0.83
N VAL A 104 -1.69 -3.62 -0.01
CA VAL A 104 -0.54 -3.68 -0.92
C VAL A 104 0.65 -3.03 -0.24
N VAL A 105 1.78 -3.74 -0.21
CA VAL A 105 3.02 -3.30 0.43
C VAL A 105 4.14 -3.26 -0.60
N PHE A 106 4.67 -2.08 -0.87
CA PHE A 106 5.84 -1.90 -1.71
C PHE A 106 7.10 -2.08 -0.86
N ASP A 107 7.89 -3.12 -1.18
CA ASP A 107 9.05 -3.51 -0.40
C ASP A 107 10.35 -3.33 -1.19
N ASN A 108 10.94 -2.14 -1.02
CA ASN A 108 12.27 -1.76 -1.50
C ASN A 108 13.38 -1.96 -0.45
N GLU A 109 13.06 -2.53 0.72
CA GLU A 109 14.01 -2.87 1.80
C GLU A 109 14.80 -1.69 2.39
N VAL A 110 14.34 -0.46 2.13
CA VAL A 110 14.98 0.77 2.60
C VAL A 110 13.96 1.87 2.90
N TYR A 111 14.27 2.71 3.89
CA TYR A 111 13.53 3.95 4.15
C TYR A 111 13.85 5.01 3.07
N GLY A 112 13.22 4.88 1.91
CA GLY A 112 13.53 5.67 0.70
C GLY A 112 13.45 7.20 0.89
N THR A 113 12.60 7.67 1.81
CA THR A 113 12.41 9.12 2.04
C THR A 113 13.49 9.75 2.92
N THR A 114 14.20 8.97 3.73
CA THR A 114 15.13 9.48 4.75
C THR A 114 16.60 9.23 4.44
N GLY A 115 16.91 8.69 3.25
CA GLY A 115 18.28 8.43 2.80
C GLY A 115 18.63 6.94 2.69
N ASN A 116 17.66 6.10 2.31
CA ASN A 116 17.83 4.68 2.00
C ASN A 116 18.46 3.85 3.14
N GLN A 117 18.14 4.18 4.40
CA GLN A 117 18.55 3.30 5.50
C GLN A 117 17.86 1.95 5.36
N PRO A 118 18.60 0.85 5.50
CA PRO A 118 18.06 -0.50 5.59
C PRO A 118 16.81 -0.64 6.45
N THR A 119 15.74 -1.22 5.90
CA THR A 119 14.64 -1.76 6.71
C THR A 119 14.91 -3.23 7.05
N TYR A 120 14.15 -3.76 8.01
CA TYR A 120 14.26 -5.15 8.41
C TYR A 120 13.58 -6.14 7.45
N SER A 121 12.84 -5.68 6.43
CA SER A 121 12.18 -6.56 5.46
C SER A 121 13.17 -7.35 4.60
N ARG A 122 14.43 -6.88 4.48
CA ARG A 122 15.54 -7.63 3.87
C ARG A 122 15.84 -8.98 4.54
N VAL A 123 15.49 -9.12 5.82
CA VAL A 123 15.67 -10.35 6.60
C VAL A 123 14.32 -11.02 6.87
N VAL A 124 13.29 -10.20 7.07
CA VAL A 124 11.99 -10.63 7.55
C VAL A 124 10.96 -10.59 6.42
N GLY A 125 10.44 -11.77 6.04
CA GLY A 125 9.38 -11.85 5.03
C GLY A 125 8.04 -11.32 5.55
N LEU A 126 7.65 -10.13 5.11
CA LEU A 126 6.38 -9.49 5.51
C LEU A 126 5.15 -10.28 5.01
N ASP A 127 5.25 -10.92 3.84
CA ASP A 127 4.25 -11.85 3.32
C ASP A 127 4.05 -13.03 4.27
N LYS A 128 5.14 -13.63 4.77
CA LYS A 128 5.08 -14.75 5.72
C LYS A 128 4.46 -14.30 7.05
N MET A 129 4.75 -13.08 7.49
CA MET A 129 4.13 -12.50 8.68
C MET A 129 2.63 -12.26 8.49
N ALA A 130 2.21 -11.68 7.37
CA ALA A 130 0.79 -11.48 7.07
C ALA A 130 0.03 -12.82 7.01
N LYS A 131 0.62 -13.83 6.38
CA LYS A 131 0.07 -15.20 6.34
C LYS A 131 -0.04 -15.82 7.73
N ALA A 132 0.99 -15.70 8.56
CA ALA A 132 0.98 -16.20 9.93
C ALA A 132 -0.01 -15.44 10.83
N ALA A 133 -0.24 -14.14 10.57
CA ALA A 133 -1.23 -13.34 11.29
C ALA A 133 -2.67 -13.77 10.97
N GLY A 134 -2.92 -14.33 9.79
CA GLY A 134 -4.22 -14.86 9.37
C GLY A 134 -4.89 -14.10 8.24
N TYR A 135 -4.13 -13.35 7.42
CA TYR A 135 -4.66 -12.83 6.14
C TYR A 135 -5.13 -13.98 5.26
N LYS A 136 -6.26 -13.78 4.57
CA LYS A 136 -6.90 -14.82 3.79
C LYS A 136 -6.16 -15.08 2.49
N ASN A 137 -5.84 -14.01 1.76
CA ASN A 137 -5.11 -14.07 0.49
C ASN A 137 -3.77 -13.38 0.71
N VAL A 138 -2.65 -14.04 0.41
CA VAL A 138 -1.32 -13.49 0.64
C VAL A 138 -0.41 -13.89 -0.50
N GLU A 139 0.02 -12.91 -1.29
CA GLU A 139 0.89 -13.12 -2.43
C GLU A 139 2.09 -12.19 -2.41
N ARG A 140 3.18 -12.65 -3.02
CA ARG A 140 4.41 -11.89 -3.21
C ARG A 140 4.80 -11.92 -4.67
N VAL A 141 5.01 -10.75 -5.26
CA VAL A 141 5.21 -10.57 -6.70
C VAL A 141 6.37 -9.61 -7.00
N TRP A 142 6.93 -9.74 -8.20
CA TRP A 142 8.07 -8.95 -8.70
C TRP A 142 7.74 -8.24 -10.00
N GLU A 143 7.13 -8.96 -10.95
CA GLU A 143 6.91 -8.50 -12.31
C GLU A 143 5.53 -7.88 -12.50
N ARG A 144 5.42 -6.99 -13.50
CA ARG A 144 4.18 -6.26 -13.80
C ARG A 144 3.01 -7.20 -14.04
N GLU A 145 3.24 -8.29 -14.77
CA GLU A 145 2.21 -9.26 -15.15
C GLU A 145 1.61 -9.93 -13.90
N ASP A 146 2.45 -10.34 -12.96
CA ASP A 146 2.03 -10.95 -11.69
C ASP A 146 1.31 -9.93 -10.80
N ILE A 147 1.80 -8.68 -10.74
CA ILE A 147 1.12 -7.58 -10.03
C ILE A 147 -0.30 -7.40 -10.58
N VAL A 148 -0.45 -7.34 -11.90
CA VAL A 148 -1.75 -7.15 -12.55
C VAL A 148 -2.67 -8.34 -12.31
N TYR A 149 -2.14 -9.56 -12.40
CA TYR A 149 -2.90 -10.78 -12.20
C TYR A 149 -3.43 -10.87 -10.75
N GLU A 150 -2.53 -10.78 -9.76
CA GLU A 150 -2.91 -10.94 -8.36
C GLU A 150 -3.79 -9.79 -7.86
N PHE A 151 -3.49 -8.55 -8.28
CA PHE A 151 -4.32 -7.41 -7.88
C PHE A 151 -5.74 -7.50 -8.45
N LYS A 152 -5.91 -8.00 -9.69
CA LYS A 152 -7.26 -8.26 -10.25
C LYS A 152 -8.00 -9.33 -9.47
N ALA A 153 -7.34 -10.46 -9.17
CA ALA A 153 -7.94 -11.52 -8.37
C ALA A 153 -8.39 -10.97 -6.99
N MET A 154 -7.53 -10.20 -6.31
CA MET A 154 -7.86 -9.60 -5.01
C MET A 154 -8.97 -8.55 -5.06
N LEU A 155 -9.24 -7.91 -6.21
CA LEU A 155 -10.37 -7.01 -6.39
C LEU A 155 -11.71 -7.76 -6.47
N GLU A 156 -11.68 -9.02 -6.89
CA GLU A 156 -12.86 -9.88 -7.06
C GLU A 156 -13.10 -10.79 -5.83
N ASP A 157 -12.05 -11.16 -5.12
CA ASP A 157 -12.09 -12.09 -3.98
C ASP A 157 -12.38 -11.43 -2.63
N ASP A 158 -13.11 -12.14 -1.77
CA ASP A 158 -13.23 -11.81 -0.34
C ASP A 158 -11.84 -11.83 0.32
N GLY A 159 -11.46 -10.73 0.97
CA GLY A 159 -10.23 -10.55 1.77
C GLY A 159 -10.35 -10.96 3.25
N PRO A 160 -9.47 -10.43 4.14
CA PRO A 160 -8.46 -9.42 3.85
C PRO A 160 -7.31 -10.00 3.03
N SER A 161 -6.89 -9.24 2.02
CA SER A 161 -5.82 -9.62 1.09
C SER A 161 -4.53 -8.84 1.38
N PHE A 162 -3.38 -9.48 1.21
CA PHE A 162 -2.06 -8.88 1.35
C PHE A 162 -1.24 -9.15 0.10
N LEU A 163 -0.77 -8.09 -0.56
CA LEU A 163 0.07 -8.19 -1.75
C LEU A 163 1.42 -7.52 -1.47
N LEU A 164 2.47 -8.32 -1.32
CA LEU A 164 3.84 -7.82 -1.20
C LEU A 164 4.43 -7.65 -2.60
N VAL A 165 4.69 -6.40 -2.99
CA VAL A 165 5.28 -6.07 -4.28
C VAL A 165 6.74 -5.70 -4.07
N LYS A 166 7.64 -6.54 -4.58
CA LYS A 166 9.07 -6.27 -4.56
C LYS A 166 9.40 -5.20 -5.60
N VAL A 167 10.09 -4.16 -5.16
CA VAL A 167 10.43 -2.99 -5.99
C VAL A 167 11.86 -2.55 -5.71
N ASN A 168 12.48 -1.86 -6.65
CA ASN A 168 13.83 -1.31 -6.46
C ASN A 168 13.80 0.00 -5.65
N GLU A 169 14.99 0.54 -5.36
CA GLU A 169 15.15 1.79 -4.59
C GLU A 169 14.90 3.06 -5.42
N GLN A 170 14.57 2.95 -6.72
CA GLN A 170 14.38 4.10 -7.60
C GLN A 170 13.21 4.95 -7.09
N LEU A 171 13.49 6.24 -6.90
CA LEU A 171 12.49 7.25 -6.60
C LEU A 171 12.17 7.98 -7.89
N GLU A 172 10.87 8.14 -8.17
CA GLU A 172 10.45 9.03 -9.24
C GLU A 172 10.45 10.48 -8.74
N ASP A 173 10.79 11.40 -9.64
CA ASP A 173 10.67 12.82 -9.35
C ASP A 173 9.18 13.17 -9.18
N ALA A 174 8.77 13.47 -7.96
CA ALA A 174 7.38 13.74 -7.62
C ALA A 174 7.28 14.88 -6.60
N ASP A 175 6.56 15.92 -7.01
CA ASP A 175 6.31 17.11 -6.19
C ASP A 175 5.58 16.77 -4.89
N ARG A 176 5.69 17.68 -3.92
CA ARG A 176 4.83 17.62 -2.74
C ARG A 176 3.38 17.80 -3.16
N ILE A 177 2.48 17.05 -2.51
CA ILE A 177 1.04 17.21 -2.70
C ILE A 177 0.66 18.64 -2.29
N ALA A 178 0.02 19.36 -3.21
CA ALA A 178 -0.35 20.77 -3.01
C ALA A 178 -1.50 20.95 -2.01
N LEU A 179 -2.35 19.94 -1.85
CA LEU A 179 -3.48 19.96 -0.94
C LEU A 179 -3.02 19.84 0.51
N SER A 180 -3.57 20.69 1.38
CA SER A 180 -3.40 20.56 2.82
C SER A 180 -4.08 19.30 3.37
N PRO A 181 -3.66 18.79 4.55
CA PRO A 181 -4.33 17.64 5.18
C PRO A 181 -5.84 17.84 5.40
N ALA A 182 -6.28 19.07 5.68
CA ALA A 182 -7.69 19.40 5.86
C ALA A 182 -8.47 19.30 4.52
N GLU A 183 -7.89 19.79 3.43
CA GLU A 183 -8.49 19.70 2.09
C GLU A 183 -8.55 18.25 1.60
N LEU A 184 -7.48 17.47 1.80
CA LEU A 184 -7.45 16.05 1.48
C LEU A 184 -8.54 15.28 2.23
N THR A 185 -8.67 15.53 3.54
CA THR A 185 -9.70 14.91 4.36
C THR A 185 -11.10 15.29 3.86
N LYS A 186 -11.34 16.57 3.57
CA LYS A 186 -12.63 17.05 3.07
C LYS A 186 -12.98 16.41 1.71
N ARG A 187 -12.02 16.38 0.79
CA ARG A 187 -12.18 15.78 -0.54
C ARG A 187 -12.50 14.29 -0.45
N PHE A 188 -11.69 13.55 0.29
CA PHE A 188 -11.83 12.10 0.42
C PHE A 188 -13.14 11.70 1.09
N LYS A 189 -13.59 12.44 2.12
CA LYS A 189 -14.90 12.21 2.77
C LYS A 189 -16.07 12.24 1.77
N GLY A 190 -16.00 13.08 0.73
CA GLY A 190 -17.02 13.12 -0.32
C GLY A 190 -17.10 11.84 -1.16
N SER A 191 -16.07 10.99 -1.14
CA SER A 191 -16.05 9.68 -1.80
C SER A 191 -16.41 8.52 -0.88
N VAL A 192 -16.40 8.73 0.44
CA VAL A 192 -16.75 7.72 1.45
C VAL A 192 -18.26 7.58 1.56
N THR A 193 -19.02 8.67 1.43
CA THR A 193 -20.50 8.70 1.41
C THR A 193 -21.14 8.18 0.14
#